data_AF-A0AA96HNJ7-F1
#
_entry.id   AF-A0AA96HNJ7-F1
#
_cell.length_a   1.000
_cell.length_b   1.000
_cell.length_c   1.000
_cell.angle_alpha   90.00
_cell.angle_beta   90.00
_cell.angle_gamma   90.00
#
_symmetry.space_group_name_H-M   'P 1'
#
loop_
_entity.id
_entity.type
_entity.pdbx_description
1 polymer ?
#
loop_
_entity_poly.entity_id
_entity_poly.type
_entity_poly.pdbx_seq_one_letter_code
_entity_poly.pdbx_strand_id
1 'polypeptide(L)'
;MMGYEFAGPTCKNFTWADKQKKDKGATIRVDDLFKKCLTKGLLKDKSAALTECLIFVTLASNVSKSGDTLVMGNHPRKHIGILTGGKVYNYSNSQNKVVADTLEVFKSKFTGAYKTSGTTVEFYYGKFI
;
A
#
# COMPACT_ATOMS: atom_id res chain seq x y z
N MET A 1 1.82 0.94 -19.81
CA MET A 1 1.32 -0.09 -18.87
C MET A 1 2.53 -0.64 -18.12
N MET A 2 2.53 -0.68 -16.79
CA MET A 2 3.74 -0.90 -15.94
C MET A 2 4.25 -2.36 -15.88
N GLY A 3 3.91 -3.22 -16.86
CA GLY A 3 4.53 -4.54 -17.02
C GLY A 3 4.21 -5.61 -15.96
N TYR A 4 3.19 -5.41 -15.12
CA TYR A 4 2.77 -6.39 -14.12
C TYR A 4 1.28 -6.74 -14.23
N GLU A 5 0.95 -8.02 -14.06
CA GLU A 5 -0.42 -8.52 -13.92
C GLU A 5 -0.59 -9.20 -12.55
N PHE A 6 -1.75 -9.00 -11.93
CA PHE A 6 -2.07 -9.56 -10.62
C PHE A 6 -3.30 -10.45 -10.73
N ALA A 7 -3.24 -11.65 -10.14
CA ALA A 7 -4.33 -12.64 -10.19
C ALA A 7 -5.49 -12.37 -9.20
N GLY A 8 -5.53 -11.18 -8.59
CA GLY A 8 -6.49 -10.80 -7.55
C GLY A 8 -7.71 -10.02 -8.07
N PRO A 9 -8.68 -9.69 -7.19
CA PRO A 9 -9.80 -8.81 -7.51
C PRO A 9 -9.31 -7.48 -8.07
N THR A 10 -9.75 -7.18 -9.29
CA THR A 10 -9.45 -5.95 -10.00
C THR A 10 -10.58 -4.94 -9.88
N CYS A 11 -10.33 -3.69 -10.29
CA CYS A 11 -11.37 -2.66 -10.43
C CYS A 11 -12.57 -3.16 -11.27
N LYS A 12 -12.33 -4.09 -12.19
CA LYS A 12 -13.35 -4.69 -13.04
C LYS A 12 -14.31 -5.62 -12.28
N ASN A 13 -13.92 -6.12 -11.11
CA ASN A 13 -14.72 -7.10 -10.36
C ASN A 13 -15.82 -6.46 -9.49
N PHE A 14 -15.89 -5.13 -9.39
CA PHE A 14 -16.76 -4.41 -8.44
C PHE A 14 -18.18 -4.12 -8.93
N THR A 15 -18.41 -3.93 -10.23
CA THR A 15 -19.76 -3.71 -10.79
C THR A 15 -20.03 -4.62 -11.97
N TRP A 16 -21.31 -4.90 -12.25
CA TRP A 16 -21.69 -5.67 -13.44
C TRP A 16 -21.28 -4.96 -14.74
N ALA A 17 -21.44 -3.62 -14.78
CA ALA A 17 -21.05 -2.82 -15.93
C ALA A 17 -19.54 -2.87 -16.20
N ASP A 18 -18.71 -2.81 -15.15
CA ASP A 18 -17.25 -2.90 -15.31
C ASP A 18 -16.82 -4.28 -15.79
N LYS A 19 -17.44 -5.37 -15.31
CA LYS A 19 -17.20 -6.75 -15.77
C LYS A 19 -17.36 -6.94 -17.27
N GLN A 20 -18.16 -6.11 -17.93
CA GLN A 20 -18.44 -6.18 -19.37
C GLN A 20 -17.42 -5.40 -20.23
N LYS A 21 -16.60 -4.50 -19.65
CA LYS A 21 -15.62 -3.70 -20.41
C LYS A 21 -14.52 -4.57 -21.03
N LYS A 22 -14.06 -4.22 -22.24
CA LYS A 22 -13.02 -4.99 -22.96
C LYS A 22 -11.64 -4.88 -22.30
N ASP A 23 -11.37 -3.77 -21.62
CA ASP A 23 -10.07 -3.52 -20.98
C ASP A 23 -9.81 -4.45 -19.79
N LYS A 24 -8.53 -4.73 -19.53
CA LYS A 24 -8.11 -5.47 -18.33
C LYS A 24 -8.28 -4.58 -17.10
N GLY A 25 -8.81 -5.15 -16.01
CA GLY A 25 -8.86 -4.46 -14.73
C GLY A 25 -7.49 -4.40 -14.05
N ALA A 26 -7.23 -3.37 -13.26
CA ALA A 26 -6.06 -3.27 -12.39
C ALA A 26 -6.40 -3.82 -10.99
N THR A 27 -5.48 -4.57 -10.34
CA THR A 27 -5.67 -4.91 -8.92
C THR A 27 -5.60 -3.65 -8.09
N ILE A 28 -6.45 -3.58 -7.08
CA ILE A 28 -6.50 -2.45 -6.14
C ILE A 28 -6.16 -2.89 -4.72
N ARG A 29 -5.83 -4.17 -4.51
CA ARG A 29 -5.60 -4.73 -3.17
C ARG A 29 -4.17 -4.49 -2.72
N VAL A 30 -4.04 -3.74 -1.62
CA VAL A 30 -2.77 -3.35 -1.01
C VAL A 30 -1.89 -4.55 -0.63
N ASP A 31 -2.50 -5.61 -0.11
CA ASP A 31 -1.83 -6.87 0.28
C ASP A 31 -1.28 -7.65 -0.93
N ASP A 32 -1.98 -7.63 -2.07
CA ASP A 32 -1.48 -8.23 -3.31
C ASP A 32 -0.24 -7.49 -3.83
N LEU A 33 -0.26 -6.15 -3.77
CA LEU A 33 0.89 -5.32 -4.13
C LEU A 33 2.08 -5.59 -3.18
N PHE A 34 1.82 -5.64 -1.88
CA PHE A 34 2.86 -5.90 -0.87
C PHE A 34 3.52 -7.28 -1.07
N LYS A 35 2.72 -8.32 -1.38
CA LYS A 35 3.23 -9.66 -1.68
C LYS A 35 4.19 -9.66 -2.86
N LYS A 36 3.94 -8.82 -3.87
CA LYS A 36 4.73 -8.74 -5.11
C LYS A 36 6.01 -7.91 -5.01
N CYS A 37 6.20 -7.13 -3.93
CA CYS A 37 7.48 -6.44 -3.72
C CYS A 37 8.60 -7.45 -3.45
N LEU A 38 9.65 -7.44 -4.29
CA LEU A 38 10.86 -8.27 -4.11
C LEU A 38 11.64 -7.84 -2.88
N THR A 39 11.77 -6.51 -2.70
CA THR A 39 12.42 -5.92 -1.54
C THR A 39 11.37 -5.18 -0.73
N LYS A 40 11.22 -5.55 0.54
CA LYS A 40 10.25 -4.93 1.47
C LYS A 40 10.72 -5.07 2.91
N GLY A 41 10.34 -4.13 3.75
CA GLY A 41 10.74 -4.10 5.16
C GLY A 41 10.03 -3.00 5.93
N LEU A 42 10.37 -2.87 7.21
CA LEU A 42 9.88 -1.75 8.03
C LEU A 42 10.41 -0.44 7.45
N LEU A 43 9.56 0.59 7.44
CA LEU A 43 9.93 1.90 6.88
C LEU A 43 11.12 2.53 7.61
N LYS A 44 11.27 2.26 8.92
CA LYS A 44 12.43 2.73 9.71
C LYS A 44 13.76 2.13 9.24
N ASP A 45 13.73 0.97 8.61
CA ASP A 45 14.92 0.25 8.11
C ASP A 45 15.15 0.55 6.61
N LYS A 46 14.35 1.44 6.02
CA LYS A 46 14.48 1.84 4.61
C LYS A 46 15.78 2.63 4.42
N SER A 47 16.64 2.18 3.50
CA SER A 47 17.83 2.92 3.09
C SER A 47 17.49 4.36 2.67
N ALA A 48 18.35 5.31 3.06
CA ALA A 48 18.24 6.70 2.63
C ALA A 48 18.46 6.87 1.12
N ALA A 49 19.25 5.98 0.50
CA ALA A 49 19.48 5.95 -0.94
C ALA A 49 18.22 5.53 -1.73
N LEU A 50 17.26 4.87 -1.08
CA LEU A 50 15.98 4.53 -1.70
C LEU A 50 15.03 5.72 -1.62
N THR A 51 15.13 6.61 -2.60
CA THR A 51 14.32 7.82 -2.73
C THR A 51 12.95 7.56 -3.37
N GLU A 52 12.80 6.44 -4.09
CA GLU A 52 11.56 6.05 -4.76
C GLU A 52 11.14 4.62 -4.39
N CYS A 53 9.94 4.47 -3.83
CA CYS A 53 9.39 3.17 -3.46
C CYS A 53 7.89 3.26 -3.15
N LEU A 54 7.26 2.12 -2.88
CA LEU A 54 5.92 2.06 -2.32
C LEU A 54 6.00 2.17 -0.79
N ILE A 55 5.11 2.96 -0.19
CA ILE A 55 4.92 3.07 1.25
C ILE A 55 3.60 2.40 1.60
N PHE A 56 3.64 1.46 2.53
CA PHE A 56 2.48 0.75 3.03
C PHE A 56 2.25 1.10 4.50
N VAL A 57 1.00 1.10 4.93
CA VAL A 57 0.64 1.28 6.34
C VAL A 57 -0.51 0.36 6.70
N THR A 58 -0.40 -0.29 7.86
CA THR A 58 -1.47 -1.13 8.43
C THR A 58 -1.27 -1.28 9.94
N LEU A 59 -2.06 -2.13 10.60
CA LEU A 59 -1.79 -2.52 11.98
C LEU A 59 -0.63 -3.51 12.02
N ALA A 60 0.26 -3.41 13.00
CA ALA A 60 1.39 -4.33 13.16
C ALA A 60 0.92 -5.80 13.23
N SER A 61 -0.24 -6.06 13.86
CA SER A 61 -0.86 -7.39 13.92
C SER A 61 -1.34 -7.94 12.57
N ASN A 62 -1.46 -7.09 11.54
CA ASN A 62 -1.82 -7.50 10.18
C ASN A 62 -0.59 -7.88 9.33
N VAL A 63 0.62 -7.83 9.88
CA VAL A 63 1.82 -8.31 9.20
C VAL A 63 2.46 -9.41 10.02
N SER A 64 2.66 -10.56 9.40
CA SER A 64 3.37 -11.69 10.00
C SER A 64 4.66 -11.99 9.23
N LYS A 65 5.54 -12.76 9.87
CA LYS A 65 6.71 -13.34 9.20
C LYS A 65 6.37 -14.76 8.75
N SER A 66 6.72 -15.08 7.51
CA SER A 66 6.71 -16.44 6.98
C SER A 66 8.11 -16.72 6.43
N GLY A 67 8.91 -17.44 7.21
CA GLY A 67 10.37 -17.47 7.03
C GLY A 67 10.96 -16.05 7.12
N ASP A 68 11.79 -15.69 6.14
CA ASP A 68 12.42 -14.37 6.05
C ASP A 68 11.53 -13.30 5.37
N THR A 69 10.31 -13.66 4.98
CA THR A 69 9.42 -12.77 4.23
C THR A 69 8.31 -12.19 5.11
N LEU A 70 8.06 -10.89 4.96
CA LEU A 70 6.89 -10.23 5.53
C LEU A 70 5.65 -10.54 4.68
N VAL A 71 4.57 -10.94 5.35
CA VAL A 71 3.26 -11.22 4.74
C VAL A 71 2.23 -10.29 5.35
N MET A 72 1.64 -9.43 4.51
CA MET A 72 0.54 -8.56 4.91
C MET A 72 -0.79 -9.29 4.69
N GLY A 73 -1.61 -9.36 5.73
CA GLY A 73 -2.94 -9.95 5.69
C GLY A 73 -4.01 -9.04 5.11
N ASN A 74 -5.21 -9.61 4.94
CA ASN A 74 -6.37 -8.86 4.52
C ASN A 74 -7.02 -8.13 5.71
N HIS A 75 -6.90 -6.80 5.74
CA HIS A 75 -7.47 -5.97 6.82
C HIS A 75 -8.05 -4.66 6.27
N PRO A 76 -9.14 -4.12 6.83
CA PRO A 76 -9.72 -2.85 6.36
C PRO A 76 -8.82 -1.63 6.64
N ARG A 77 -8.01 -1.69 7.69
CA ARG A 77 -6.98 -0.66 7.98
C ARG A 77 -5.68 -1.00 7.27
N LYS A 78 -5.65 -0.81 5.96
CA LYS A 78 -4.43 -0.86 5.15
C LYS A 78 -4.48 0.20 4.06
N HIS A 79 -3.35 0.86 3.81
CA HIS A 79 -3.22 1.88 2.77
C HIS A 79 -1.87 1.76 2.06
N ILE A 80 -1.79 2.35 0.87
CA ILE A 80 -0.58 2.43 0.06
C ILE A 80 -0.39 3.84 -0.49
N GLY A 81 0.87 4.25 -0.65
CA GLY A 81 1.26 5.43 -1.41
C GLY A 81 2.56 5.18 -2.18
N ILE A 82 2.86 6.08 -3.11
CA ILE A 82 4.08 6.08 -3.92
C ILE A 82 4.98 7.21 -3.41
N LEU A 83 6.15 6.86 -2.86
CA LEU A 83 7.19 7.82 -2.52
C LEU A 83 7.98 8.15 -3.79
N THR A 84 7.98 9.41 -4.21
CA THR A 84 8.86 9.96 -5.26
C THR A 84 8.96 11.48 -5.06
N GLY A 85 10.11 12.07 -5.41
CA GLY A 85 10.33 13.52 -5.25
C GLY A 85 10.13 14.04 -3.80
N GLY A 86 10.40 13.19 -2.79
CA GLY A 86 10.21 13.52 -1.37
C GLY A 86 8.75 13.56 -0.89
N LYS A 87 7.79 13.19 -1.72
CA LYS A 87 6.35 13.16 -1.39
C LYS A 87 5.77 11.76 -1.53
N VAL A 88 4.75 11.47 -0.73
CA VAL A 88 3.95 10.25 -0.79
C VAL A 88 2.62 10.55 -1.49
N TYR A 89 2.53 10.12 -2.75
CA TYR A 89 1.32 10.22 -3.55
C TYR A 89 0.36 9.09 -3.17
N ASN A 90 -0.83 9.43 -2.69
CA ASN A 90 -1.81 8.46 -2.25
C ASN A 90 -3.24 8.93 -2.55
N TYR A 91 -4.16 7.99 -2.72
CA TYR A 91 -5.56 8.32 -2.96
C TYR A 91 -6.28 8.60 -1.65
N SER A 92 -6.89 9.77 -1.54
CA SER A 92 -7.68 10.18 -0.39
C SER A 92 -9.16 9.92 -0.67
N ASN A 93 -9.77 9.02 0.10
CA ASN A 93 -11.21 8.74 0.00
C ASN A 93 -12.06 9.95 0.39
N SER A 94 -11.65 10.72 1.41
CA SER A 94 -12.41 11.89 1.88
C SER A 94 -12.35 13.06 0.89
N GLN A 95 -11.26 13.20 0.15
CA GLN A 95 -11.10 14.25 -0.86
C GLN A 95 -11.40 13.76 -2.28
N ASN A 96 -11.67 12.47 -2.45
CA ASN A 96 -11.94 11.82 -3.73
C ASN A 96 -10.87 12.13 -4.81
N LYS A 97 -9.59 12.20 -4.42
CA LYS A 97 -8.48 12.55 -5.33
C LYS A 97 -7.14 12.01 -4.84
N VAL A 98 -6.16 11.97 -5.75
CA VAL A 98 -4.76 11.77 -5.37
C VAL A 98 -4.25 13.03 -4.67
N VAL A 99 -3.63 12.84 -3.51
CA VAL A 99 -2.96 13.89 -2.74
C VAL A 99 -1.46 13.58 -2.67
N ALA A 100 -0.66 14.62 -2.45
CA ALA A 100 0.79 14.51 -2.30
C ALA A 100 1.19 15.00 -0.91
N ASP A 101 1.37 14.07 0.02
CA ASP A 101 1.76 14.37 1.39
C ASP A 101 3.28 14.34 1.55
N THR A 102 3.83 15.07 2.52
CA THR A 102 5.17 14.72 3.02
C THR A 102 5.12 13.38 3.73
N LEU A 103 6.26 12.69 3.88
CA LEU A 103 6.29 11.40 4.59
C LEU A 103 5.79 11.52 6.04
N GLU A 104 6.09 12.63 6.71
CA GLU A 104 5.63 12.92 8.07
C GLU A 104 4.11 13.11 8.14
N VAL A 105 3.54 13.92 7.23
CA VAL A 105 2.09 14.13 7.15
C VAL A 105 1.37 12.82 6.85
N PHE A 106 1.91 12.00 5.93
CA PHE A 106 1.38 10.67 5.65
C PHE A 106 1.38 9.78 6.90
N LYS A 107 2.50 9.73 7.64
CA LYS A 107 2.62 8.95 8.88
C LYS A 107 1.62 9.41 9.94
N SER A 108 1.54 10.71 10.18
CA SER A 108 0.62 11.29 11.17
C SER A 108 -0.84 10.97 10.82
N LYS A 109 -1.23 11.20 9.55
CA LYS A 109 -2.57 10.94 9.03
C LYS A 109 -3.03 9.50 9.27
N PHE A 110 -2.24 8.52 8.84
CA PHE A 110 -2.65 7.11 8.96
C PHE A 110 -2.46 6.56 10.37
N THR A 111 -1.54 7.12 11.16
CA THR A 111 -1.47 6.81 12.60
C THR A 111 -2.75 7.24 13.30
N GLY A 112 -3.20 8.49 13.09
CA GLY A 112 -4.44 9.00 13.67
C GLY A 112 -5.67 8.24 13.18
N ALA A 113 -5.72 7.86 11.91
CA ALA A 113 -6.86 7.15 11.34
C ALA A 113 -6.98 5.70 11.83
N TYR A 114 -5.87 5.01 12.10
CA TYR A 114 -5.87 3.56 12.38
C TYR A 114 -5.63 3.20 13.83
N LYS A 115 -5.03 4.08 14.63
CA LYS A 115 -4.72 3.82 16.03
C LYS A 115 -6.00 3.77 16.87
N THR A 116 -6.20 2.63 17.51
CA THR A 116 -7.15 2.44 18.62
C THR A 116 -6.41 1.91 19.84
N SER A 117 -7.07 1.89 21.01
CA SER A 117 -6.46 1.35 22.24
C SER A 117 -5.91 -0.07 22.00
N GLY A 118 -4.69 -0.32 22.47
CA GLY A 118 -4.01 -1.62 22.32
C GLY A 118 -3.48 -1.95 20.91
N THR A 119 -3.54 -1.02 19.95
CA THR A 119 -3.03 -1.27 18.58
C THR A 119 -1.78 -0.45 18.27
N THR A 120 -0.89 -1.04 17.48
CA THR A 120 0.28 -0.38 16.90
C THR A 120 0.05 -0.21 15.40
N VAL A 121 0.15 1.03 14.91
CA VAL A 121 0.17 1.32 13.47
C VAL A 121 1.61 1.24 13.00
N GLU A 122 1.85 0.48 11.93
CA GLU A 122 3.20 0.25 11.42
C GLU A 122 3.29 0.56 9.92
N PHE A 123 4.46 1.05 9.52
CA PHE A 123 4.75 1.50 8.17
C PHE A 123 5.83 0.62 7.56
N TYR A 124 5.66 0.28 6.29
CA TYR A 124 6.57 -0.57 5.53
C TYR A 124 6.93 0.11 4.22
N TYR A 125 8.10 -0.23 3.69
CA TYR A 125 8.47 0.11 2.32
C TYR A 125 8.42 -1.15 1.45
N GLY A 126 8.26 -0.96 0.14
CA GLY A 126 8.37 -2.05 -0.83
C GLY A 126 8.78 -1.56 -2.22
N LYS A 127 9.45 -2.43 -2.99
CA LYS A 127 9.90 -2.19 -4.36
C LYS A 127 9.71 -3.46 -5.20
N PHE A 128 9.32 -3.30 -6.47
CA PHE A 128 9.12 -4.44 -7.37
C PHE A 128 10.41 -4.95 -8.04
N ILE A 129 11.43 -4.11 -8.19
CA ILE A 129 12.72 -4.43 -8.83
C ILE A 129 13.83 -3.81 -8.00
#